data_AF-A0A8I6YJ42-F1
#
_entry.id   AF-A0A8I6YJ42-F1
#
_cell.length_a   1.000
_cell.length_b   1.000
_cell.length_c   1.000
_cell.angle_alpha   90.00
_cell.angle_beta   90.00
_cell.angle_gamma   90.00
#
_symmetry.space_group_name_H-M   'P 1'
#
loop_
_entity.id
_entity.type
_entity.pdbx_description
1 polymer ?
#
loop_
_entity_poly.entity_id
_entity_poly.type
_entity_poly.pdbx_seq_one_letter_code
_entity_poly.pdbx_strand_id
1 'polypeptide(L)'
;MRESWVPPPHLRSFGSHSFFEIGWFSILPNWVNSKSLPHLSTLKIEVQELQRNDIQIIGMLPALRSLQLRASCVMGMLVVRADAFPSARYCSFYGFLTSPCLFPPGAMPRVQRLGFEDTVESIASGEVDCSMGHLPSLEHVQVFLERENSSDEDMETAKALLRRAAETHPKRPTIQIQDCI
;
A
#
# COMPACT_ATOMS: atom_id res chain seq x y z
N MET A 1 4.70 -7.78 24.98
CA MET A 1 5.87 -8.59 24.55
C MET A 1 6.34 -8.05 23.20
N ARG A 2 7.64 -7.75 22.98
CA ARG A 2 8.34 -7.74 21.66
C ARG A 2 8.71 -6.43 20.92
N GLU A 3 8.98 -5.30 21.56
CA GLU A 3 9.79 -4.24 20.87
C GLU A 3 11.28 -4.62 20.76
N SER A 4 11.74 -5.60 21.55
CA SER A 4 13.14 -6.04 21.63
C SER A 4 13.51 -7.20 20.70
N TRP A 5 12.59 -7.64 19.83
CA TRP A 5 12.90 -8.70 18.87
C TRP A 5 13.72 -8.12 17.70
N VAL A 6 14.89 -8.72 17.46
CA VAL A 6 15.77 -8.35 16.35
C VAL A 6 15.81 -9.53 15.35
N PRO A 7 15.49 -9.30 14.07
CA PRO A 7 15.51 -10.36 13.08
C PRO A 7 16.95 -10.78 12.76
N PRO A 8 17.18 -12.05 12.35
CA PRO A 8 18.45 -12.46 11.79
C PRO A 8 18.70 -11.77 10.43
N PRO A 9 19.95 -11.46 10.06
CA PRO A 9 20.28 -10.69 8.85
C PRO A 9 19.91 -11.39 7.53
N HIS A 10 19.71 -12.71 7.58
CA HIS A 10 19.31 -13.53 6.43
C HIS A 10 17.80 -13.76 6.36
N LEU A 11 17.01 -13.05 7.16
CA LEU A 11 15.55 -13.16 7.13
C LEU A 11 15.02 -12.78 5.74
N ARG A 12 14.32 -13.72 5.11
CA ARG A 12 13.71 -13.53 3.78
C ARG A 12 12.22 -13.22 3.85
N SER A 13 11.55 -13.72 4.88
CA SER A 13 10.12 -13.52 5.06
C SER A 13 9.84 -13.16 6.51
N PHE A 14 9.11 -12.06 6.71
CA PHE A 14 8.55 -11.67 7.99
C PHE A 14 7.05 -11.52 7.84
N GLY A 15 6.31 -12.07 8.80
CA GLY A 15 4.87 -11.88 8.92
C GLY A 15 4.49 -11.71 10.37
N SER A 16 3.80 -10.63 10.71
CA SER A 16 3.05 -10.56 11.96
C SER A 16 1.95 -11.65 11.92
N HIS A 17 2.06 -12.63 12.82
CA HIS A 17 1.11 -13.74 13.09
C HIS A 17 -0.38 -13.33 13.24
N SER A 18 -0.69 -12.06 13.50
CA SER A 18 -2.04 -11.55 13.82
C SER A 18 -2.33 -10.34 12.94
N PHE A 19 -2.53 -10.55 11.64
CA PHE A 19 -2.94 -9.47 10.71
C PHE A 19 -4.37 -8.97 10.90
N PHE A 20 -5.03 -9.45 11.98
CA PHE A 20 -6.44 -9.28 12.28
C PHE A 20 -6.67 -8.97 13.78
N GLU A 21 -5.62 -8.90 14.61
CA GLU A 21 -5.72 -8.43 16.00
C GLU A 21 -4.84 -7.19 16.17
N ILE A 22 -5.33 -6.23 16.95
CA ILE A 22 -4.79 -4.87 17.11
C ILE A 22 -3.25 -4.80 17.09
N GLY A 23 -2.71 -4.12 16.07
CA GLY A 23 -1.52 -3.26 16.14
C GLY A 23 -0.32 -3.84 16.89
N TRP A 24 0.31 -4.89 16.34
CA TRP A 24 1.41 -5.56 17.05
C TRP A 24 2.63 -4.66 17.32
N PHE A 25 2.80 -3.61 16.52
CA PHE A 25 3.78 -2.57 16.76
C PHE A 25 3.07 -1.21 16.84
N SER A 26 3.41 -0.39 17.84
CA SER A 26 2.86 0.97 17.91
C SER A 26 3.37 1.85 16.78
N ILE A 27 4.64 1.70 16.39
CA ILE A 27 5.29 2.40 15.27
C ILE A 27 6.08 1.40 14.43
N LEU A 28 6.54 1.81 13.23
CA LEU A 28 7.43 0.98 12.43
C LEU A 28 8.70 0.59 13.23
N PRO A 29 9.01 -0.71 13.39
CA PRO A 29 10.19 -1.12 14.14
C PRO A 29 11.48 -0.68 13.46
N ASN A 30 12.43 -0.18 14.25
CA ASN A 30 13.71 0.34 13.74
C ASN A 30 14.53 -0.67 12.92
N TRP A 31 14.31 -1.98 13.11
CA TRP A 31 14.98 -3.03 12.32
C TRP A 31 14.42 -3.20 10.91
N VAL A 32 13.25 -2.62 10.60
CA VAL A 32 12.68 -2.58 9.24
C VAL A 32 13.42 -1.51 8.45
N ASN A 33 14.65 -1.80 8.05
CA ASN A 33 15.46 -0.91 7.21
C ASN A 33 16.42 -1.72 6.33
N SER A 34 16.93 -1.08 5.28
CA SER A 34 17.80 -1.72 4.27
C SER A 34 19.12 -2.27 4.82
N LYS A 35 19.65 -1.71 5.93
CA LYS A 35 20.90 -2.17 6.55
C LYS A 35 20.69 -3.45 7.35
N SER A 36 19.57 -3.55 8.06
CA SER A 36 19.26 -4.69 8.92
C SER A 36 18.70 -5.88 8.15
N LEU A 37 18.02 -5.64 7.03
CA LEU A 37 17.26 -6.64 6.28
C LEU A 37 17.50 -6.61 4.76
N PRO A 38 18.76 -6.78 4.29
CA PRO A 38 19.09 -6.68 2.86
C PRO A 38 18.47 -7.81 2.01
N HIS A 39 18.07 -8.93 2.64
CA HIS A 39 17.54 -10.10 1.94
C HIS A 39 16.04 -10.31 2.12
N LEU A 40 15.35 -9.40 2.81
CA LEU A 40 13.93 -9.53 3.06
C LEU A 40 13.16 -9.37 1.75
N SER A 41 12.51 -10.46 1.32
CA SER A 41 11.70 -10.51 0.12
C SER A 41 10.21 -10.37 0.39
N THR A 42 9.75 -10.80 1.55
CA THR A 42 8.34 -10.76 1.94
C THR A 42 8.23 -10.07 3.29
N LEU A 43 7.47 -8.98 3.32
CA LEU A 43 7.14 -8.24 4.54
C LEU A 43 5.62 -8.18 4.67
N LYS A 44 5.13 -8.75 5.76
CA LYS A 44 3.75 -8.63 6.19
C LYS A 44 3.78 -8.03 7.60
N ILE A 45 3.46 -6.75 7.72
CA ILE A 45 3.55 -6.00 8.98
C ILE A 45 2.31 -5.16 9.23
N GLU A 46 1.94 -5.08 10.51
CA GLU A 46 0.88 -4.22 11.01
C GLU A 46 1.47 -3.26 12.03
N VAL A 47 1.20 -1.97 11.86
CA VAL A 47 1.62 -0.89 12.76
C VAL A 47 0.38 -0.12 13.21
N GLN A 48 0.40 0.46 14.40
CA GLN A 48 -0.68 1.34 14.84
C GLN A 48 -0.54 2.70 14.16
N GLU A 49 0.65 3.30 14.27
CA GLU A 49 0.97 4.63 13.74
C GLU A 49 2.02 4.52 12.63
N LEU A 50 1.65 5.01 11.44
CA LEU A 50 2.58 5.12 10.32
C LEU A 50 3.16 6.54 10.26
N GLN A 51 4.48 6.66 10.39
CA GLN A 51 5.18 7.94 10.34
C GLN A 51 5.43 8.37 8.89
N ARG A 52 5.68 9.68 8.71
CA ARG A 52 5.93 10.35 7.42
C ARG A 52 6.85 9.59 6.45
N ASN A 53 7.91 8.97 6.93
CA ASN A 53 8.94 8.33 6.09
C ASN A 53 8.86 6.79 6.07
N ASP A 54 7.91 6.18 6.78
CA ASP A 54 7.90 4.73 6.99
C ASP A 54 7.72 3.94 5.69
N ILE A 55 6.84 4.43 4.81
CA ILE A 55 6.64 3.82 3.48
C ILE A 55 7.91 3.92 2.65
N GLN A 56 8.61 5.06 2.70
CA GLN A 56 9.90 5.19 2.01
C GLN A 56 10.91 4.21 2.58
N ILE A 57 11.03 4.09 3.90
CA ILE A 57 11.98 3.17 4.56
C ILE A 57 11.72 1.73 4.11
N ILE A 58 10.46 1.29 4.12
CA ILE A 58 10.06 -0.02 3.63
C ILE A 58 10.37 -0.15 2.13
N GLY A 59 10.07 0.88 1.35
CA GLY A 59 10.32 0.93 -0.10
C GLY A 59 11.80 0.84 -0.47
N MET A 60 12.70 1.24 0.41
CA MET A 60 14.15 1.12 0.20
C MET A 60 14.71 -0.27 0.52
N LEU A 61 13.88 -1.24 0.94
CA LEU A 61 14.32 -2.62 1.13
C LEU A 61 14.69 -3.24 -0.24
N PRO A 62 15.96 -3.59 -0.48
CA PRO A 62 16.47 -3.85 -1.82
C PRO A 62 15.90 -5.15 -2.45
N ALA A 63 15.63 -6.14 -1.60
CA ALA A 63 15.13 -7.44 -2.01
C ALA A 63 13.60 -7.58 -1.90
N LEU A 64 12.88 -6.54 -1.47
CA LEU A 64 11.45 -6.62 -1.19
C LEU A 64 10.65 -6.87 -2.47
N ARG A 65 9.93 -7.98 -2.50
CA ARG A 65 9.08 -8.41 -3.62
C ARG A 65 7.61 -8.40 -3.26
N SER A 66 7.27 -8.66 -2.01
CA SER A 66 5.90 -8.75 -1.52
C SER A 66 5.75 -7.94 -0.23
N LEU A 67 4.88 -6.95 -0.26
CA LEU A 67 4.50 -6.13 0.89
C LEU A 67 3.01 -6.30 1.18
N GLN A 68 2.69 -6.54 2.44
CA GLN A 68 1.39 -6.25 3.05
C GLN A 68 1.65 -5.34 4.24
N LEU A 69 1.12 -4.13 4.20
CA LEU A 69 1.24 -3.14 5.27
C LEU A 69 -0.16 -2.76 5.74
N ARG A 70 -0.42 -2.96 7.03
CA ARG A 70 -1.62 -2.44 7.69
C ARG A 70 -1.23 -1.34 8.66
N ALA A 71 -1.93 -0.21 8.63
CA ALA A 71 -1.81 0.84 9.64
C ALA A 71 -3.18 1.14 10.27
N SER A 72 -3.23 1.69 11.48
CA SER A 72 -4.48 2.18 12.08
C SER A 72 -4.64 3.69 11.92
N CYS A 73 -3.53 4.43 11.91
CA CYS A 73 -3.53 5.85 11.60
C CYS A 73 -2.20 6.28 10.98
N VAL A 74 -2.24 7.42 10.30
CA VAL A 74 -1.07 8.02 9.64
C VAL A 74 -0.74 9.32 10.34
N MET A 75 0.51 9.42 10.80
CA MET A 75 1.03 10.61 11.48
C MET A 75 1.65 11.57 10.45
N GLY A 76 0.79 12.45 9.94
CA GLY A 76 1.13 13.51 8.99
C GLY A 76 1.02 13.09 7.52
N MET A 77 1.67 13.85 6.63
CA MET A 77 1.67 13.55 5.20
C MET A 77 2.75 12.54 4.86
N LEU A 78 2.36 11.39 4.32
CA LEU A 78 3.28 10.35 3.85
C LEU A 78 4.14 10.87 2.70
N VAL A 79 5.40 10.47 2.70
CA VAL A 79 6.36 10.83 1.64
C VAL A 79 6.88 9.56 1.00
N VAL A 80 6.67 9.46 -0.32
CA VAL A 80 7.25 8.41 -1.16
C VAL A 80 8.00 9.05 -2.32
N ARG A 81 9.20 8.54 -2.59
CA ARG A 81 10.08 9.01 -3.67
C ARG A 81 10.04 8.04 -4.85
N ALA A 82 10.49 8.53 -6.00
CA ALA A 82 10.52 7.79 -7.26
C ALA A 82 11.43 6.54 -7.24
N ASP A 83 12.32 6.40 -6.26
CA ASP A 83 13.19 5.23 -6.12
C ASP A 83 12.60 4.14 -5.20
N ALA A 84 11.40 4.36 -4.64
CA ALA A 84 10.77 3.43 -3.73
C ALA A 84 10.31 2.14 -4.45
N PHE A 85 10.48 1.01 -3.77
CA PHE A 85 10.02 -0.32 -4.16
C PHE A 85 10.59 -0.82 -5.51
N PRO A 86 11.92 -0.77 -5.75
CA PRO A 86 12.51 -1.09 -7.05
C PRO A 86 12.33 -2.56 -7.48
N SER A 87 12.15 -3.45 -6.51
CA SER A 87 12.02 -4.90 -6.71
C SER A 87 10.61 -5.45 -6.43
N ALA A 88 9.68 -4.60 -5.98
CA ALA A 88 8.36 -5.03 -5.55
C ALA A 88 7.53 -5.54 -6.73
N ARG A 89 6.80 -6.64 -6.50
CA ARG A 89 5.84 -7.24 -7.44
C ARG A 89 4.42 -7.24 -6.89
N TYR A 90 4.30 -7.33 -5.57
CA TYR A 90 3.03 -7.30 -4.86
C TYR A 90 3.14 -6.26 -3.74
N CYS A 91 2.26 -5.27 -3.75
CA CYS A 91 2.12 -4.31 -2.66
C CYS A 91 0.64 -4.23 -2.29
N SER A 92 0.34 -4.30 -1.01
CA SER A 92 -1.02 -4.09 -0.51
C SER A 92 -0.99 -3.28 0.77
N PHE A 93 -1.80 -2.22 0.79
CA PHE A 93 -1.91 -1.28 1.88
C PHE A 93 -3.34 -1.31 2.44
N TYR A 94 -3.47 -1.32 3.76
CA TYR A 94 -4.76 -1.50 4.46
C TYR A 94 -4.86 -0.61 5.70
N GLY A 95 -6.07 -0.16 6.02
CA GLY A 95 -6.41 0.63 7.20
C GLY A 95 -5.98 2.10 7.12
N PHE A 96 -5.56 2.57 5.94
CA PHE A 96 -5.25 3.98 5.70
C PHE A 96 -5.27 4.30 4.21
N LEU A 97 -5.63 5.56 3.90
CA LEU A 97 -5.75 6.06 2.53
C LEU A 97 -4.39 6.00 1.81
N THR A 98 -4.33 5.20 0.75
CA THR A 98 -3.10 4.87 0.01
C THR A 98 -3.29 4.88 -1.49
N SER A 99 -4.04 5.86 -1.95
CA SER A 99 -4.37 6.05 -3.35
C SER A 99 -3.12 6.08 -4.24
N PRO A 100 -3.21 5.64 -5.51
CA PRO A 100 -2.07 5.57 -6.42
C PRO A 100 -1.29 6.88 -6.58
N CYS A 101 -1.93 8.05 -6.43
CA CYS A 101 -1.28 9.36 -6.50
C CYS A 101 -0.19 9.58 -5.44
N LEU A 102 -0.18 8.80 -4.34
CA LEU A 102 0.89 8.81 -3.35
C LEU A 102 2.24 8.38 -3.94
N PHE A 103 2.23 7.61 -5.02
CA PHE A 103 3.41 7.03 -5.64
C PHE A 103 3.82 7.85 -6.87
N PRO A 104 4.95 8.58 -6.84
CA PRO A 104 5.40 9.35 -7.99
C PRO A 104 5.92 8.43 -9.11
N PRO A 105 5.94 8.92 -10.38
CA PRO A 105 6.55 8.19 -11.49
C PRO A 105 7.96 7.71 -11.18
N GLY A 106 8.22 6.44 -11.42
CA GLY A 106 9.47 5.75 -11.06
C GLY A 106 9.32 4.81 -9.87
N ALA A 107 8.41 5.13 -8.93
CA ALA A 107 8.12 4.23 -7.82
C ALA A 107 7.46 2.94 -8.33
N MET A 108 7.73 1.81 -7.66
CA MET A 108 7.11 0.52 -7.99
C MET A 108 7.17 0.12 -9.48
N PRO A 109 8.33 0.21 -10.16
CA PRO A 109 8.41 -0.01 -11.62
C PRO A 109 8.05 -1.45 -12.04
N ARG A 110 8.06 -2.39 -11.09
CA ARG A 110 7.86 -3.82 -11.31
C ARG A 110 6.60 -4.38 -10.63
N VAL A 111 5.77 -3.51 -10.03
CA VAL A 111 4.55 -3.98 -9.35
C VAL A 111 3.57 -4.55 -10.35
N GLN A 112 3.11 -5.77 -10.08
CA GLN A 112 2.13 -6.49 -10.90
C GLN A 112 0.76 -6.51 -10.23
N ARG A 113 0.73 -6.50 -8.89
CA ARG A 113 -0.49 -6.47 -8.09
C ARG A 113 -0.40 -5.36 -7.06
N LEU A 114 -1.38 -4.46 -7.08
CA LEU A 114 -1.50 -3.36 -6.13
C LEU A 114 -2.84 -3.45 -5.39
N GLY A 115 -2.79 -3.44 -4.07
CA GLY A 115 -3.95 -3.28 -3.20
C GLY A 115 -3.87 -1.94 -2.47
N PHE A 116 -4.95 -1.17 -2.45
CA PHE A 116 -5.03 0.07 -1.68
C PHE A 116 -6.45 0.32 -1.19
N GLU A 117 -6.56 1.22 -0.21
CA GLU A 117 -7.82 1.65 0.40
C GLU A 117 -8.02 3.14 0.18
N ASP A 118 -9.27 3.53 -0.06
CA ASP A 118 -9.69 4.91 -0.24
C ASP A 118 -11.17 5.10 0.15
N THR A 119 -11.60 6.36 0.31
CA THR A 119 -13.02 6.64 0.57
C THR A 119 -13.81 6.80 -0.72
N VAL A 120 -15.11 6.51 -0.66
CA VAL A 120 -16.01 6.74 -1.80
C VAL A 120 -16.08 8.23 -2.14
N GLU A 121 -16.16 9.09 -1.12
CA GLU A 121 -16.24 10.54 -1.28
C GLU A 121 -15.01 11.13 -1.98
N SER A 122 -13.80 10.72 -1.59
CA SER A 122 -12.54 11.25 -2.17
C SER A 122 -12.42 10.95 -3.66
N ILE A 123 -12.87 9.75 -4.08
CA ILE A 123 -12.83 9.33 -5.48
C ILE A 123 -13.97 9.97 -6.25
N ALA A 124 -15.21 9.93 -5.74
CA ALA A 124 -16.39 10.43 -6.45
C ALA A 124 -16.31 11.95 -6.67
N SER A 125 -15.77 12.70 -5.70
CA SER A 125 -15.53 14.14 -5.82
C SER A 125 -14.38 14.49 -6.78
N GLY A 126 -13.51 13.52 -7.09
CA GLY A 126 -12.30 13.72 -7.88
C GLY A 126 -11.17 14.43 -7.13
N GLU A 127 -11.25 14.53 -5.80
CA GLU A 127 -10.16 15.05 -4.96
C GLU A 127 -8.90 14.19 -5.11
N VAL A 128 -9.07 12.88 -5.24
CA VAL A 128 -7.98 11.93 -5.41
C VAL A 128 -7.85 11.46 -6.85
N ASP A 129 -6.64 11.60 -7.40
CA ASP A 129 -6.28 10.98 -8.68
C ASP A 129 -5.99 9.47 -8.51
N CYS A 130 -6.88 8.65 -9.04
CA CYS A 130 -6.73 7.20 -9.09
C CYS A 130 -5.94 6.72 -10.33
N SER A 131 -5.32 7.61 -11.10
CA SER A 131 -4.56 7.23 -12.28
C SER A 131 -3.36 6.35 -11.92
N MET A 132 -3.24 5.22 -12.63
CA MET A 132 -2.19 4.22 -12.39
C MET A 132 -1.21 4.11 -13.56
N GLY A 133 -1.30 5.01 -14.55
CA GLY A 133 -0.53 4.95 -15.80
C GLY A 133 1.00 4.98 -15.61
N HIS A 134 1.47 5.43 -14.45
CA HIS A 134 2.88 5.47 -14.09
C HIS A 134 3.44 4.12 -13.61
N LEU A 135 2.60 3.07 -13.47
CA LEU A 135 2.97 1.73 -13.01
C LEU A 135 3.03 0.74 -14.19
N PRO A 136 4.16 0.64 -14.93
CA PRO A 136 4.21 -0.02 -16.23
C PRO A 136 4.00 -1.55 -16.18
N SER A 137 4.17 -2.16 -15.02
CA SER A 137 4.08 -3.61 -14.84
C SER A 137 2.73 -4.07 -14.30
N LEU A 138 1.79 -3.16 -14.03
CA LEU A 138 0.55 -3.44 -13.31
C LEU A 138 -0.37 -4.36 -14.12
N GLU A 139 -0.85 -5.42 -13.47
CA GLU A 139 -1.72 -6.45 -14.05
C GLU A 139 -3.02 -6.62 -13.26
N HIS A 140 -2.98 -6.45 -11.95
CA HIS A 140 -4.14 -6.62 -11.06
C HIS A 140 -4.19 -5.48 -10.04
N VAL A 141 -5.40 -5.00 -9.76
CA VAL A 141 -5.67 -3.95 -8.78
C VAL A 141 -6.78 -4.42 -7.86
N GLN A 142 -6.57 -4.30 -6.56
CA GLN A 142 -7.60 -4.48 -5.54
C GLN A 142 -7.84 -3.15 -4.85
N VAL A 143 -9.08 -2.71 -4.81
CA VAL A 143 -9.48 -1.47 -4.15
C VAL A 143 -10.47 -1.79 -3.05
N PHE A 144 -10.18 -1.29 -1.86
CA PHE A 144 -11.07 -1.32 -0.71
C PHE A 144 -11.70 0.07 -0.57
N LEU A 145 -13.03 0.14 -0.63
CA LEU A 145 -13.76 1.39 -0.55
C LEU A 145 -14.43 1.53 0.81
N GLU A 146 -14.03 2.56 1.54
CA GLU A 146 -14.70 2.99 2.76
C GLU A 146 -15.89 3.88 2.41
N ARG A 147 -17.09 3.44 2.81
CA ARG A 147 -18.33 4.21 2.63
C ARG A 147 -18.56 5.10 3.85
N GLU A 148 -17.99 6.30 3.83
CA GLU A 148 -18.23 7.31 4.86
C GLU A 148 -19.34 8.27 4.40
N ASN A 149 -20.56 8.09 4.93
CA ASN A 149 -21.72 8.94 4.64
C ASN A 149 -22.08 9.13 3.15
N SER A 150 -21.50 8.34 2.23
CA SER A 150 -21.68 8.49 0.80
C SER A 150 -22.94 7.77 0.31
N SER A 151 -23.58 8.32 -0.72
CA SER A 151 -24.76 7.73 -1.34
C SER A 151 -24.40 6.54 -2.24
N ASP A 152 -25.41 5.76 -2.64
CA ASP A 152 -25.21 4.71 -3.65
C ASP A 152 -24.80 5.29 -5.02
N GLU A 153 -25.18 6.53 -5.33
CA GLU A 153 -24.76 7.22 -6.55
C GLU A 153 -23.27 7.58 -6.51
N ASP A 154 -22.76 8.03 -5.36
CA ASP A 154 -21.34 8.29 -5.15
C ASP A 154 -20.53 6.99 -5.28
N MET A 155 -21.06 5.89 -4.74
CA MET A 155 -20.44 4.56 -4.86
C MET A 155 -20.30 4.13 -6.33
N GLU A 156 -21.36 4.26 -7.13
CA GLU A 156 -21.31 3.93 -8.55
C GLU A 156 -20.38 4.88 -9.32
N THR A 157 -20.35 6.15 -8.95
CA THR A 157 -19.42 7.15 -9.51
C THR A 157 -17.97 6.77 -9.23
N ALA A 158 -17.63 6.45 -7.98
CA ALA A 158 -16.30 6.00 -7.60
C ALA A 158 -15.89 4.71 -8.33
N LYS A 159 -16.80 3.72 -8.38
CA LYS A 159 -16.59 2.46 -9.12
C LYS A 159 -16.35 2.72 -10.61
N ALA A 160 -17.09 3.63 -11.23
CA ALA A 160 -16.92 3.99 -12.63
C ALA A 160 -15.58 4.68 -12.89
N LEU A 161 -15.16 5.61 -12.03
CA LEU A 161 -13.87 6.30 -12.12
C LEU A 161 -12.69 5.33 -12.00
N LEU A 162 -12.74 4.41 -11.03
CA LEU A 162 -11.74 3.36 -10.86
C LEU A 162 -11.64 2.44 -12.07
N ARG A 163 -12.78 1.98 -12.61
CA ARG A 163 -12.82 1.17 -13.82
C ARG A 163 -12.23 1.91 -15.02
N ARG A 164 -12.57 3.20 -15.19
CA ARG A 164 -12.01 4.05 -16.24
C ARG A 164 -10.49 4.23 -16.10
N ALA A 165 -9.98 4.39 -14.87
CA ALA A 165 -8.53 4.46 -14.62
C ALA A 165 -7.82 3.17 -15.02
N ALA A 166 -8.43 2.00 -14.76
CA ALA A 166 -7.90 0.71 -15.21
C ALA A 166 -8.00 0.55 -16.74
N GLU A 167 -9.09 0.97 -17.38
CA GLU A 167 -9.28 0.86 -18.83
C GLU A 167 -8.33 1.74 -19.64
N THR A 168 -7.99 2.91 -19.12
CA THR A 168 -7.05 3.85 -19.76
C THR A 168 -5.60 3.44 -19.57
N HIS A 169 -5.31 2.53 -18.65
CA HIS A 169 -3.96 2.02 -18.42
C HIS A 169 -3.46 1.21 -19.63
N PRO A 170 -2.19 1.38 -20.08
CA PRO A 170 -1.66 0.68 -21.26
C PRO A 170 -1.79 -0.85 -21.22
N LYS A 171 -1.71 -1.44 -20.02
CA LYS A 171 -1.88 -2.89 -19.81
C LYS A 171 -3.30 -3.34 -19.45
N ARG A 172 -4.25 -2.41 -19.25
CA ARG A 172 -5.63 -2.71 -18.83
C ARG A 172 -5.70 -3.73 -17.68
N PRO A 173 -5.18 -3.39 -16.48
CA PRO A 173 -5.14 -4.33 -15.37
C PRO A 173 -6.56 -4.75 -14.97
N THR A 174 -6.68 -5.97 -14.46
CA THR A 174 -7.93 -6.44 -13.87
C THR A 174 -8.17 -5.71 -12.55
N ILE A 175 -9.31 -5.05 -12.40
CA ILE A 175 -9.67 -4.33 -11.18
C ILE A 175 -10.75 -5.09 -10.39
N GLN A 176 -10.52 -5.26 -9.10
CA GLN A 176 -11.47 -5.80 -8.13
C GLN A 176 -11.77 -4.71 -7.11
N ILE A 177 -13.05 -4.37 -6.96
CA ILE A 177 -13.50 -3.33 -6.02
C ILE A 177 -14.31 -4.06 -4.94
N GLN A 178 -13.93 -3.84 -3.68
CA GLN A 178 -14.57 -4.41 -2.51
C GLN A 178 -15.04 -3.28 -1.60
N ASP A 179 -16.25 -3.41 -1.11
CA ASP A 179 -16.83 -2.47 -0.16
C ASP A 179 -16.39 -2.92 1.25
N CYS A 180 -15.79 -2.02 2.03
CA CYS A 180 -15.49 -2.30 3.45
C CYS A 180 -16.81 -2.33 4.23
N ILE A 181 -17.05 -3.40 4.98
CA ILE A 181 -18.27 -3.64 5.78
C ILE A 181 -18.13 -3.00 7.15
#